data_AF-A0A7X8X356-F1
#
_entry.id   AF-A0A7X8X356-F1
#
_cell.length_a   1.000
_cell.length_b   1.000
_cell.length_c   1.000
_cell.angle_alpha   90.00
_cell.angle_beta   90.00
_cell.angle_gamma   90.00
#
_symmetry.space_group_name_H-M   'P 1'
#
loop_
_entity.id
_entity.type
_entity.pdbx_description
1 polymer ?
#
loop_
_entity_poly.entity_id
_entity_poly.type
_entity_poly.pdbx_seq_one_letter_code
_entity_poly.pdbx_strand_id
1 'polypeptide(L)'
;MCQYRSVPISQIMDNIISQRPEVFNKGNMLLERLKARIRQAPVTSLEYLFYQYRVTDKLTDQELTNLFHSIAPECYLSYVMFINSLCPGKLMLLETQVKNLLVSSLESALENCSVPLTGQNRIMQALVRLRQTGLPEEIQNLNLTLTFDPCEVINNLDYYLQDADTLADLPEFAEIYFPPEKIHPIALQLENYRLNPFGKKYIAHLIDTKVQETIKKTLEHFIENFPVKQCTKQAFAVLMTLGRLIPWEKHPFILRLVANSYWEQKVLSYI
;
A
#
# COMPACT_ATOMS: atom_id res chain seq x y z
N MET A 1 -43.62 -19.35 16.63
CA MET A 1 -43.00 -20.70 16.66
C MET A 1 -41.50 -20.56 16.48
N CYS A 2 -40.75 -21.00 17.49
CA CYS A 2 -39.28 -21.13 17.60
C CYS A 2 -38.39 -20.02 17.00
N GLN A 3 -38.10 -18.99 17.81
CA GLN A 3 -36.89 -18.18 17.65
C GLN A 3 -35.67 -19.11 17.82
N TYR A 4 -35.09 -19.57 16.72
CA TYR A 4 -33.78 -20.21 16.74
C TYR A 4 -32.79 -19.17 17.29
N ARG A 5 -32.39 -19.32 18.55
CA ARG A 5 -31.25 -18.57 19.10
C ARG A 5 -30.06 -18.86 18.20
N SER A 6 -29.60 -17.85 17.46
CA SER A 6 -28.43 -17.99 16.61
C SER A 6 -27.25 -18.42 17.47
N VAL A 7 -26.65 -19.57 17.16
CA VAL A 7 -25.48 -20.07 17.88
C VAL A 7 -24.36 -19.02 17.77
N PRO A 8 -23.72 -18.62 18.88
CA PRO A 8 -22.60 -17.69 18.86
C PRO A 8 -21.48 -18.20 17.95
N ILE A 9 -20.83 -17.30 17.21
CA ILE A 9 -19.74 -17.67 16.30
C ILE A 9 -18.53 -18.24 17.07
N SER A 10 -18.30 -17.82 18.31
CA SER A 10 -17.31 -18.41 19.22
C SER A 10 -17.57 -19.90 19.46
N GLN A 11 -18.82 -20.27 19.74
CA GLN A 11 -19.20 -21.67 19.97
C GLN A 11 -19.05 -22.52 18.69
N ILE A 12 -19.31 -21.93 17.51
CA ILE A 12 -19.03 -22.61 16.24
C ILE A 12 -17.52 -22.84 16.10
N MET A 13 -16.70 -21.82 16.36
CA MET A 13 -15.25 -21.92 16.29
C MET A 13 -14.68 -22.89 17.30
N ASP A 14 -15.10 -22.87 18.57
CA ASP A 14 -14.62 -23.80 19.60
C ASP A 14 -14.87 -25.26 19.21
N ASN A 15 -15.99 -25.55 18.53
CA ASN A 15 -16.28 -26.89 17.99
C ASN A 15 -15.42 -27.24 16.77
N ILE A 16 -15.16 -26.29 15.87
CA ILE A 16 -14.22 -26.50 14.75
C ILE A 16 -12.83 -26.81 15.30
N ILE A 17 -12.45 -26.12 16.39
CA ILE A 17 -11.14 -26.24 17.01
C ILE A 17 -10.97 -27.57 17.75
N SER A 18 -12.01 -28.06 18.42
CA SER A 18 -11.95 -29.33 19.15
C SER A 18 -11.95 -30.57 18.25
N GLN A 19 -12.37 -30.43 16.98
CA GLN A 19 -12.50 -31.53 16.02
C GLN A 19 -11.40 -31.51 14.91
N ARG A 20 -10.34 -30.70 15.07
CA ARG A 20 -9.21 -30.64 14.12
C ARG A 20 -8.52 -32.02 13.98
N PRO A 21 -8.06 -32.42 12.78
CA PRO A 21 -8.09 -31.71 11.49
C PRO A 21 -9.29 -32.12 10.59
N GLU A 22 -10.13 -33.05 11.02
CA GLU A 22 -11.19 -33.69 10.21
C GLU A 22 -12.28 -32.73 9.70
N VAL A 23 -12.35 -31.54 10.30
CA VAL A 23 -13.38 -30.52 10.04
C VAL A 23 -13.19 -29.80 8.71
N PHE A 24 -11.98 -29.78 8.14
CA PHE A 24 -11.71 -29.04 6.91
C PHE A 24 -12.20 -29.74 5.62
N ASN A 25 -12.87 -30.89 5.76
CA ASN A 25 -13.46 -31.61 4.65
C ASN A 25 -14.74 -30.93 4.13
N LYS A 26 -14.91 -30.93 2.81
CA LYS A 26 -16.08 -30.37 2.12
C LYS A 26 -17.36 -31.09 2.61
N GLY A 27 -18.38 -30.32 3.02
CA GLY A 27 -19.64 -30.87 3.55
C GLY A 27 -19.72 -31.00 5.07
N ASN A 28 -18.71 -30.54 5.82
CA ASN A 28 -18.79 -30.49 7.27
C ASN A 28 -19.85 -29.46 7.74
N MET A 29 -20.81 -29.91 8.56
CA MET A 29 -21.90 -29.08 9.07
C MET A 29 -21.43 -27.86 9.89
N LEU A 30 -20.27 -27.92 10.53
CA LEU A 30 -19.70 -26.79 11.26
C LEU A 30 -19.19 -25.70 10.31
N LEU A 31 -18.55 -26.10 9.19
CA LEU A 31 -18.15 -25.16 8.14
C LEU A 31 -19.35 -24.48 7.50
N GLU A 32 -20.42 -25.24 7.20
CA GLU A 32 -21.66 -24.67 6.65
C GLU A 32 -22.32 -23.67 7.60
N ARG A 33 -22.31 -23.97 8.91
CA ARG A 33 -22.78 -23.03 9.94
C ARG A 33 -21.92 -21.77 10.01
N LEU A 34 -20.59 -21.92 9.94
CA LEU A 34 -19.67 -20.78 9.91
C LEU A 34 -19.90 -19.90 8.68
N LYS A 35 -19.98 -20.50 7.48
CA LYS A 35 -20.30 -19.81 6.21
C LYS A 35 -21.62 -19.06 6.31
N ALA A 36 -22.67 -19.72 6.80
CA ALA A 36 -23.98 -19.09 6.98
C ALA A 36 -23.90 -17.89 7.92
N ARG A 37 -23.15 -18.00 9.03
CA ARG A 37 -23.00 -16.92 9.99
C ARG A 37 -22.23 -15.73 9.41
N ILE A 38 -21.12 -15.99 8.72
CA ILE A 38 -20.31 -14.96 8.04
C ILE A 38 -21.12 -14.28 6.92
N ARG A 39 -21.99 -14.99 6.20
CA ARG A 39 -22.87 -14.38 5.19
C ARG A 39 -23.98 -13.54 5.81
N GLN A 40 -24.54 -13.97 6.94
CA GLN A 40 -25.63 -13.27 7.61
C GLN A 40 -25.17 -11.94 8.24
N ALA A 41 -23.97 -11.91 8.82
CA ALA A 41 -23.42 -10.71 9.45
C ALA A 41 -21.92 -10.56 9.13
N PRO A 42 -21.55 -10.18 7.89
CA PRO A 42 -20.16 -10.18 7.42
C PRO A 42 -19.20 -9.40 8.30
N VAL A 43 -19.48 -8.11 8.50
CA VAL A 43 -18.60 -7.19 9.22
C VAL A 43 -18.47 -7.64 10.68
N THR A 44 -19.58 -7.77 11.39
CA THR A 44 -19.59 -8.13 12.82
C THR A 44 -18.98 -9.51 13.08
N SER A 45 -19.20 -10.48 12.19
CA SER A 45 -18.63 -11.83 12.35
C SER A 45 -17.12 -11.83 12.18
N LEU A 46 -16.61 -11.16 11.14
CA LEU A 46 -15.18 -11.09 10.86
C LEU A 46 -14.44 -10.20 11.86
N GLU A 47 -15.02 -9.07 12.27
CA GLU A 47 -14.50 -8.26 13.37
C GLU A 47 -14.40 -9.08 14.66
N TYR A 48 -15.43 -9.85 14.99
CA TYR A 48 -15.41 -10.71 16.17
C TYR A 48 -14.31 -11.77 16.07
N LEU A 49 -14.21 -12.47 14.94
CA LEU A 49 -13.20 -13.52 14.72
C LEU A 49 -11.77 -12.99 14.85
N PHE A 50 -11.48 -11.83 14.25
CA PHE A 50 -10.11 -11.29 14.21
C PHE A 50 -9.73 -10.54 15.49
N TYR A 51 -10.64 -9.75 16.09
CA TYR A 51 -10.28 -8.85 17.19
C TYR A 51 -10.72 -9.35 18.58
N GLN A 52 -11.90 -9.94 18.72
CA GLN A 52 -12.43 -10.33 20.03
C GLN A 52 -12.11 -11.78 20.37
N TYR A 53 -12.35 -12.68 19.44
CA TYR A 53 -12.08 -14.11 19.59
C TYR A 53 -10.61 -14.45 19.31
N ARG A 54 -9.91 -13.56 18.57
CA ARG A 54 -8.51 -13.69 18.14
C ARG A 54 -8.21 -15.08 17.61
N VAL A 55 -8.88 -15.43 16.51
CA VAL A 55 -8.74 -16.73 15.86
C VAL A 55 -7.28 -17.06 15.48
N THR A 56 -6.48 -16.03 15.23
CA THR A 56 -5.04 -16.08 14.96
C THR A 56 -4.22 -16.65 16.11
N ASP A 57 -4.64 -16.45 17.37
CA ASP A 57 -3.95 -16.99 18.55
C ASP A 57 -4.24 -18.49 18.77
N LYS A 58 -5.30 -19.01 18.13
CA LYS A 58 -5.83 -20.35 18.44
C LYS A 58 -5.47 -21.41 17.41
N LEU A 59 -5.22 -21.00 16.17
CA LEU A 59 -4.95 -21.88 15.03
C LEU A 59 -3.53 -21.59 14.52
N THR A 60 -2.85 -22.62 13.99
CA THR A 60 -1.61 -22.41 13.24
C THR A 60 -1.88 -21.70 11.91
N ASP A 61 -0.86 -21.08 11.31
CA ASP A 61 -0.97 -20.40 10.01
C ASP A 61 -1.55 -21.31 8.93
N GLN A 62 -1.13 -22.57 8.90
CA GLN A 62 -1.62 -23.55 7.94
C GLN A 62 -3.10 -23.86 8.18
N GLU A 63 -3.53 -24.04 9.42
CA GLU A 63 -4.94 -24.33 9.75
C GLU A 63 -5.85 -23.13 9.47
N LEU A 64 -5.38 -21.90 9.75
CA LEU A 64 -6.08 -20.67 9.38
C LEU A 64 -6.26 -20.57 7.87
N THR A 65 -5.17 -20.77 7.13
CA THR A 65 -5.19 -20.71 5.67
C THR A 65 -6.15 -21.75 5.11
N ASN A 66 -6.05 -23.01 5.54
CA ASN A 66 -6.94 -24.09 5.10
C ASN A 66 -8.41 -23.78 5.42
N LEU A 67 -8.71 -23.30 6.63
CA LEU A 67 -10.06 -22.93 7.04
C LEU A 67 -10.64 -21.84 6.15
N PHE A 68 -9.92 -20.72 5.98
CA PHE A 68 -10.44 -19.56 5.25
C PHE A 68 -10.48 -19.82 3.74
N HIS A 69 -9.51 -20.55 3.17
CA HIS A 69 -9.56 -20.99 1.77
C HIS A 69 -10.77 -21.88 1.50
N SER A 70 -11.12 -22.78 2.43
CA SER A 70 -12.27 -23.68 2.27
C SER A 70 -13.63 -22.97 2.22
N ILE A 71 -13.73 -21.77 2.83
CA ILE A 71 -14.96 -20.99 2.87
C ILE A 71 -14.95 -19.79 1.91
N ALA A 72 -13.78 -19.38 1.41
CA ALA A 72 -13.61 -18.18 0.60
C ALA A 72 -14.45 -18.14 -0.68
N PRO A 73 -14.57 -19.22 -1.49
CA PRO A 73 -15.38 -19.18 -2.72
C PRO A 73 -16.85 -18.82 -2.48
N GLU A 74 -17.39 -19.15 -1.31
CA GLU A 74 -18.79 -18.88 -0.93
C GLU A 74 -18.95 -17.64 -0.06
N CYS A 75 -17.86 -17.16 0.56
CA CYS A 75 -17.86 -16.03 1.48
C CYS A 75 -17.07 -14.82 0.98
N TYR A 76 -16.58 -14.81 -0.26
CA TYR A 76 -15.75 -13.71 -0.78
C TYR A 76 -16.45 -12.34 -0.67
N LEU A 77 -17.76 -12.26 -0.91
CA LEU A 77 -18.52 -11.02 -0.74
C LEU A 77 -18.50 -10.56 0.72
N SER A 78 -18.54 -11.47 1.68
CA SER A 78 -18.44 -11.13 3.10
C SER A 78 -17.06 -10.53 3.43
N TYR A 79 -15.98 -11.06 2.85
CA TYR A 79 -14.64 -10.49 2.99
C TYR A 79 -14.54 -9.10 2.37
N VAL A 80 -15.05 -8.95 1.14
CA VAL A 80 -15.12 -7.64 0.46
C VAL A 80 -15.91 -6.63 1.29
N MET A 81 -17.06 -7.02 1.85
CA MET A 81 -17.87 -6.15 2.71
C MET A 81 -17.14 -5.76 3.99
N PHE A 82 -16.44 -6.69 4.64
CA PHE A 82 -15.62 -6.41 5.80
C PHE A 82 -14.49 -5.43 5.47
N ILE A 83 -13.69 -5.70 4.43
CA ILE A 83 -12.61 -4.81 3.99
C ILE A 83 -13.16 -3.42 3.67
N ASN A 84 -14.31 -3.36 2.98
CA ASN A 84 -14.92 -2.09 2.61
C ASN A 84 -15.51 -1.30 3.78
N SER A 85 -15.90 -1.99 4.86
CA SER A 85 -16.40 -1.37 6.09
C SER A 85 -15.28 -0.74 6.93
N LEU A 86 -14.04 -1.16 6.72
CA LEU A 86 -12.90 -0.60 7.43
C LEU A 86 -12.49 0.73 6.79
N CYS A 87 -12.36 1.77 7.63
CA CYS A 87 -11.71 3.00 7.21
C CYS A 87 -10.20 2.77 6.99
N PRO A 88 -9.52 3.65 6.22
CA PRO A 88 -8.09 3.49 5.93
C PRO A 88 -7.22 3.27 7.18
N GLY A 89 -7.45 4.05 8.25
CA GLY A 89 -6.72 3.89 9.52
C GLY A 89 -6.91 2.51 10.18
N LYS A 90 -8.14 1.97 10.17
CA LYS A 90 -8.41 0.62 10.71
C LYS A 90 -7.78 -0.48 9.86
N LEU A 91 -7.77 -0.31 8.53
CA LEU A 91 -7.06 -1.23 7.65
C LEU A 91 -5.55 -1.23 7.91
N MET A 92 -4.94 -0.08 8.19
CA MET A 92 -3.52 -0.01 8.55
C MET A 92 -3.20 -0.80 9.83
N LEU A 93 -4.09 -0.71 10.83
CA LEU A 93 -3.96 -1.37 12.13
C LEU A 93 -4.35 -2.86 12.12
N LEU A 94 -4.76 -3.43 10.98
CA LEU A 94 -4.93 -4.88 10.88
C LEU A 94 -3.59 -5.57 11.10
N GLU A 95 -3.58 -6.58 11.97
CA GLU A 95 -2.43 -7.46 12.16
C GLU A 95 -1.96 -8.03 10.80
N THR A 96 -0.66 -8.07 10.56
CA THR A 96 -0.07 -8.53 9.29
C THR A 96 -0.55 -9.92 8.89
N GLN A 97 -0.69 -10.82 9.87
CA GLN A 97 -1.20 -12.18 9.66
C GLN A 97 -2.65 -12.15 9.13
N VAL A 98 -3.51 -11.29 9.68
CA VAL A 98 -4.90 -11.13 9.22
C VAL A 98 -4.94 -10.54 7.81
N LYS A 99 -4.09 -9.55 7.50
CA LYS A 99 -3.98 -9.01 6.13
C LYS A 99 -3.60 -10.09 5.13
N ASN A 100 -2.54 -10.84 5.41
CA ASN A 100 -2.05 -11.92 4.54
C ASN A 100 -3.11 -13.01 4.35
N LEU A 101 -3.85 -13.35 5.40
CA LEU A 101 -4.95 -14.32 5.35
C LEU A 101 -6.10 -13.83 4.45
N LEU A 102 -6.50 -12.56 4.57
CA LEU A 102 -7.55 -11.98 3.72
C LEU A 102 -7.12 -11.92 2.25
N VAL A 103 -5.86 -11.55 1.98
CA VAL A 103 -5.30 -11.53 0.62
C VAL A 103 -5.33 -12.94 0.02
N SER A 104 -4.73 -13.92 0.70
CA SER A 104 -4.64 -15.29 0.18
C SER A 104 -6.02 -15.94 0.00
N SER A 105 -6.98 -15.64 0.88
CA SER A 105 -8.35 -16.15 0.78
C SER A 105 -9.09 -15.56 -0.42
N LEU A 106 -8.90 -14.27 -0.70
CA LEU A 106 -9.50 -13.61 -1.85
C LEU A 106 -8.86 -14.08 -3.18
N GLU A 107 -7.55 -14.32 -3.19
CA GLU A 107 -6.85 -14.93 -4.33
C GLU A 107 -7.36 -16.35 -4.60
N SER A 108 -7.49 -17.18 -3.56
CA SER A 108 -8.08 -18.52 -3.66
C SER A 108 -9.52 -18.50 -4.20
N ALA A 109 -10.30 -17.47 -3.85
CA ALA A 109 -11.63 -17.28 -4.40
C ALA A 109 -11.60 -16.90 -5.90
N LEU A 110 -10.63 -16.10 -6.35
CA LEU A 110 -10.47 -15.75 -7.78
C LEU A 110 -10.06 -16.94 -8.63
N GLU A 111 -9.22 -17.84 -8.10
CA GLU A 111 -8.84 -19.08 -8.77
C GLU A 111 -10.04 -20.03 -8.96
N ASN A 112 -11.10 -19.84 -8.17
CA ASN A 112 -12.31 -20.63 -8.27
C ASN A 112 -13.25 -20.13 -9.38
N CYS A 113 -13.40 -20.95 -10.43
CA CYS A 113 -14.22 -20.64 -11.61
C CYS A 113 -15.72 -20.40 -11.32
N SER A 114 -16.20 -20.66 -10.10
CA SER A 114 -17.59 -20.42 -9.69
C SER A 114 -17.90 -18.95 -9.33
N VAL A 115 -16.88 -18.08 -9.22
CA VAL A 115 -17.09 -16.66 -8.91
C VAL A 115 -17.48 -15.90 -10.19
N PRO A 116 -18.64 -15.21 -10.21
CA PRO A 116 -19.06 -14.44 -11.38
C PRO A 116 -18.15 -13.24 -11.63
N LEU A 117 -18.09 -12.75 -12.87
CA LEU A 117 -17.24 -11.63 -13.28
C LEU A 117 -17.44 -10.36 -12.40
N THR A 118 -18.67 -10.06 -12.02
CA THR A 118 -19.00 -8.94 -11.12
C THR A 118 -18.44 -9.15 -9.71
N GLY A 119 -18.37 -10.40 -9.25
CA GLY A 119 -17.70 -10.78 -8.01
C GLY A 119 -16.18 -10.64 -8.12
N GLN A 120 -15.58 -11.07 -9.22
CA GLN A 120 -14.14 -10.95 -9.47
C GLN A 120 -13.67 -9.48 -9.42
N ASN A 121 -14.40 -8.56 -10.06
CA ASN A 121 -14.10 -7.13 -10.00
C ASN A 121 -14.11 -6.58 -8.58
N ARG A 122 -15.09 -7.00 -7.76
CA ARG A 122 -15.20 -6.59 -6.36
C ARG A 122 -14.06 -7.15 -5.50
N ILE A 123 -13.65 -8.40 -5.76
CA ILE A 123 -12.48 -9.00 -5.11
C ILE A 123 -11.22 -8.21 -5.48
N MET A 124 -11.02 -7.90 -6.77
CA MET A 124 -9.86 -7.15 -7.24
C MET A 124 -9.76 -5.78 -6.56
N GLN A 125 -10.87 -5.04 -6.46
CA GLN A 125 -10.91 -3.77 -5.73
C GLN A 125 -10.56 -3.92 -4.24
N ALA A 126 -11.05 -4.97 -3.58
CA ALA A 126 -10.75 -5.23 -2.18
C ALA A 126 -9.28 -5.62 -1.96
N LEU A 127 -8.69 -6.41 -2.87
CA LEU A 127 -7.27 -6.75 -2.88
C LEU A 127 -6.41 -5.50 -3.06
N VAL A 128 -6.78 -4.62 -3.99
CA VAL A 128 -6.13 -3.32 -4.17
C VAL A 128 -6.19 -2.52 -2.87
N ARG A 129 -7.36 -2.38 -2.24
CA ARG A 129 -7.46 -1.69 -0.94
C ARG A 129 -6.59 -2.31 0.15
N LEU A 130 -6.58 -3.64 0.30
CA LEU A 130 -5.73 -4.32 1.28
C LEU A 130 -4.25 -4.08 1.03
N ARG A 131 -3.81 -4.19 -0.23
CA ARG A 131 -2.42 -3.99 -0.64
C ARG A 131 -1.98 -2.51 -0.59
N GLN A 132 -2.92 -1.58 -0.74
CA GLN A 132 -2.71 -0.15 -0.57
C GLN A 132 -2.63 0.27 0.91
N THR A 133 -2.94 -0.59 1.88
CA THR A 133 -2.95 -0.21 3.30
C THR A 133 -1.55 -0.28 3.91
N GLY A 134 -0.93 0.90 3.91
CA GLY A 134 0.50 1.17 4.07
C GLY A 134 0.89 2.46 3.34
N LEU A 135 0.02 2.93 2.43
CA LEU A 135 0.14 4.19 1.72
C LEU A 135 -0.40 5.37 2.57
N PRO A 136 0.41 6.41 2.77
CA PRO A 136 0.01 7.59 3.53
C PRO A 136 -1.19 8.34 2.93
N GLU A 137 -1.89 9.09 3.78
CA GLU A 137 -3.18 9.74 3.48
C GLU A 137 -3.09 10.67 2.26
N GLU A 138 -1.92 11.27 2.00
CA GLU A 138 -1.69 12.13 0.82
C GLU A 138 -1.87 11.36 -0.50
N ILE A 139 -1.59 10.06 -0.50
CA ILE A 139 -1.59 9.21 -1.70
C ILE A 139 -2.97 8.62 -1.99
N GLN A 140 -3.82 8.52 -0.96
CA GLN A 140 -5.20 8.06 -1.11
C GLN A 140 -6.08 9.07 -1.85
N ASN A 141 -5.67 10.35 -1.88
CA ASN A 141 -6.36 11.42 -2.57
C ASN A 141 -5.99 11.54 -4.05
N LEU A 142 -4.88 10.94 -4.49
CA LEU A 142 -4.50 10.89 -5.89
C LEU A 142 -5.44 9.93 -6.63
N ASN A 143 -6.10 10.40 -7.70
CA ASN A 143 -6.99 9.58 -8.52
C ASN A 143 -6.21 8.67 -9.49
N LEU A 144 -5.40 7.76 -8.93
CA LEU A 144 -4.40 6.95 -9.65
C LEU A 144 -5.00 5.80 -10.47
N THR A 145 -6.22 5.35 -10.15
CA THR A 145 -6.90 4.21 -10.78
C THR A 145 -7.18 4.40 -12.26
N LEU A 146 -7.12 5.65 -12.76
CA LEU A 146 -7.27 5.96 -14.18
C LEU A 146 -5.91 5.98 -14.93
N THR A 147 -4.77 5.95 -14.23
CA THR A 147 -3.44 6.19 -14.80
C THR A 147 -2.55 4.95 -14.75
N PHE A 148 -2.44 4.27 -13.60
CA PHE A 148 -1.69 3.02 -13.42
C PHE A 148 -2.12 2.29 -12.14
N ASP A 149 -1.72 1.02 -11.98
CA ASP A 149 -1.92 0.26 -10.74
C ASP A 149 -0.84 0.65 -9.70
N PRO A 150 -1.19 1.29 -8.57
CA PRO A 150 -0.21 1.66 -7.55
C PRO A 150 0.49 0.44 -6.91
N CYS A 151 -0.19 -0.71 -6.83
CA CYS A 151 0.38 -1.92 -6.25
C CYS A 151 1.50 -2.48 -7.10
N GLU A 152 1.38 -2.36 -8.42
CA GLU A 152 2.42 -2.77 -9.35
C GLU A 152 3.71 -1.95 -9.15
N VAL A 153 3.60 -0.64 -8.91
CA VAL A 153 4.76 0.21 -8.63
C VAL A 153 5.38 -0.10 -7.27
N ILE A 154 4.56 -0.28 -6.24
CA ILE A 154 5.02 -0.60 -4.87
C ILE A 154 5.78 -1.94 -4.84
N ASN A 155 5.28 -2.94 -5.56
CA ASN A 155 5.92 -4.25 -5.63
C ASN A 155 7.21 -4.25 -6.46
N ASN A 156 7.44 -3.20 -7.25
CA ASN A 156 8.59 -3.05 -8.14
C ASN A 156 9.33 -1.73 -7.90
N LEU A 157 9.40 -1.26 -6.65
CA LEU A 157 10.01 0.04 -6.32
C LEU A 157 11.45 0.16 -6.85
N ASP A 158 12.28 -0.87 -6.71
CA ASP A 158 13.67 -0.83 -7.19
C ASP A 158 13.76 -0.60 -8.71
N TYR A 159 12.86 -1.21 -9.47
CA TYR A 159 12.76 -1.02 -10.92
C TYR A 159 12.30 0.39 -11.27
N TYR A 160 11.33 0.94 -10.54
CA TYR A 160 10.79 2.28 -10.80
C TYR A 160 11.63 3.41 -10.22
N LEU A 161 12.51 3.14 -9.27
CA LEU A 161 13.51 4.09 -8.78
C LEU A 161 14.75 4.11 -9.65
N GLN A 162 14.95 3.08 -10.48
CA GLN A 162 16.03 3.07 -11.45
C GLN A 162 15.88 4.27 -12.40
N ASP A 163 16.92 5.10 -12.43
CA ASP A 163 17.00 6.34 -13.21
C ASP A 163 15.88 7.35 -12.92
N ALA A 164 15.15 7.20 -11.81
CA ALA A 164 14.06 8.12 -11.44
C ALA A 164 14.58 9.51 -11.00
N ASP A 165 15.89 9.65 -10.78
CA ASP A 165 16.49 10.95 -10.52
C ASP A 165 16.42 11.88 -11.72
N THR A 166 16.38 11.35 -12.95
CA THR A 166 16.23 12.18 -14.17
C THR A 166 14.88 12.90 -14.26
N LEU A 167 13.89 12.51 -13.44
CA LEU A 167 12.64 13.28 -13.33
C LEU A 167 12.91 14.73 -12.90
N ALA A 168 13.96 14.96 -12.11
CA ALA A 168 14.33 16.30 -11.65
C ALA A 168 14.78 17.22 -12.79
N ASP A 169 15.10 16.67 -13.96
CA ASP A 169 15.52 17.43 -15.15
C ASP A 169 14.31 17.93 -15.96
N LEU A 170 13.09 17.51 -15.61
CA LEU A 170 11.88 17.89 -16.34
C LEU A 170 11.45 19.33 -15.99
N PRO A 171 10.85 20.07 -16.95
CA PRO A 171 10.42 21.46 -16.75
C PRO A 171 9.50 21.68 -15.55
N GLU A 172 8.67 20.68 -15.21
CA GLU A 172 7.73 20.74 -14.08
C GLU A 172 8.45 20.87 -12.73
N PHE A 173 9.70 20.44 -12.64
CA PHE A 173 10.50 20.53 -11.42
C PHE A 173 11.45 21.74 -11.41
N ALA A 174 11.55 22.48 -12.52
CA ALA A 174 12.43 23.66 -12.62
C ALA A 174 12.04 24.79 -11.65
N GLU A 175 10.78 24.83 -11.21
CA GLU A 175 10.32 25.80 -10.20
C GLU A 175 10.93 25.55 -8.82
N ILE A 176 11.45 24.35 -8.55
CA ILE A 176 12.14 24.00 -7.31
C ILE A 176 13.60 24.42 -7.45
N TYR A 177 13.82 25.73 -7.36
CA TYR A 177 15.14 26.34 -7.54
C TYR A 177 15.80 26.71 -6.20
N PHE A 178 17.09 26.40 -6.07
CA PHE A 178 17.90 26.78 -4.92
C PHE A 178 18.86 27.91 -5.30
N PRO A 179 18.81 29.06 -4.59
CA PRO A 179 19.60 30.22 -4.97
C PRO A 179 21.11 30.04 -4.69
N PRO A 180 21.98 30.82 -5.35
CA PRO A 180 23.44 30.60 -5.33
C PRO A 180 24.05 30.59 -3.94
N GLU A 181 23.61 31.49 -3.06
CA GLU A 181 24.07 31.60 -1.69
C GLU A 181 23.80 30.34 -0.85
N LYS A 182 22.73 29.59 -1.20
CA LYS A 182 22.40 28.32 -0.56
C LYS A 182 23.13 27.13 -1.18
N ILE A 183 23.57 27.24 -2.43
CA ILE A 183 24.28 26.16 -3.13
C ILE A 183 25.79 26.21 -2.90
N HIS A 184 26.35 27.43 -2.80
CA HIS A 184 27.78 27.67 -2.69
C HIS A 184 28.51 26.78 -1.66
N PRO A 185 27.97 26.52 -0.44
CA PRO A 185 28.64 25.69 0.56
C PRO A 185 28.90 24.24 0.14
N ILE A 186 28.18 23.74 -0.86
CA ILE A 186 28.31 22.36 -1.37
C ILE A 186 28.64 22.30 -2.87
N ALA A 187 28.97 23.43 -3.52
CA ALA A 187 29.18 23.53 -4.97
C ALA A 187 30.19 22.50 -5.53
N LEU A 188 31.37 22.36 -4.90
CA LEU A 188 32.39 21.38 -5.32
C LEU A 188 31.91 19.92 -5.22
N GLN A 189 30.99 19.63 -4.29
CA GLN A 189 30.44 18.29 -4.11
C GLN A 189 29.36 18.00 -5.16
N LEU A 190 28.57 19.02 -5.53
CA LEU A 190 27.57 18.92 -6.60
C LEU A 190 28.21 18.80 -7.98
N GLU A 191 29.31 19.51 -8.23
CA GLU A 191 30.09 19.41 -9.47
C GLU A 191 30.58 17.97 -9.72
N ASN A 192 31.00 17.28 -8.66
CA ASN A 192 31.46 15.90 -8.72
C ASN A 192 30.35 14.86 -8.48
N TYR A 193 29.11 15.32 -8.28
CA TYR A 193 27.94 14.49 -7.93
C TYR A 193 28.20 13.51 -6.76
N ARG A 194 29.01 13.95 -5.78
CA ARG A 194 29.46 13.13 -4.64
C ARG A 194 29.42 13.93 -3.34
N LEU A 195 28.42 13.64 -2.51
CA LEU A 195 28.28 14.25 -1.20
C LEU A 195 29.08 13.53 -0.12
N ASN A 196 29.88 14.29 0.62
CA ASN A 196 30.47 13.83 1.87
C ASN A 196 29.44 13.96 3.03
N PRO A 197 29.76 13.53 4.27
CA PRO A 197 28.83 13.63 5.39
C PRO A 197 28.36 15.06 5.70
N PHE A 198 29.20 16.07 5.46
CA PHE A 198 28.81 17.47 5.60
C PHE A 198 27.77 17.87 4.55
N GLY A 199 28.00 17.54 3.27
CA GLY A 199 27.06 17.81 2.18
C GLY A 199 25.69 17.17 2.40
N LYS A 200 25.66 15.92 2.88
CA LYS A 200 24.39 15.23 3.24
C LYS A 200 23.64 15.97 4.35
N LYS A 201 24.33 16.33 5.44
CA LYS A 201 23.71 17.13 6.52
C LYS A 201 23.24 18.48 6.01
N TYR A 202 24.01 19.14 5.15
CA TYR A 202 23.64 20.43 4.59
C TYR A 202 22.37 20.34 3.74
N ILE A 203 22.25 19.34 2.87
CA ILE A 203 21.01 19.09 2.12
C ILE A 203 19.83 18.84 3.05
N ALA A 204 19.99 18.06 4.12
CA ALA A 204 18.90 17.85 5.09
C ALA A 204 18.38 19.16 5.72
N HIS A 205 19.24 20.19 5.89
CA HIS A 205 18.83 21.51 6.37
C HIS A 205 18.27 22.40 5.24
N LEU A 206 18.78 22.24 4.03
CA LEU A 206 18.31 22.95 2.85
C LEU A 206 16.87 22.57 2.48
N ILE A 207 16.54 21.30 2.67
CA ILE A 207 15.21 20.71 2.42
C ILE A 207 14.35 20.83 3.68
N ASP A 208 14.00 22.07 4.03
CA ASP A 208 13.09 22.37 5.14
C ASP A 208 11.64 21.93 4.86
N THR A 209 10.76 22.01 5.85
CA THR A 209 9.35 21.57 5.73
C THR A 209 8.63 22.24 4.54
N LYS A 210 8.92 23.51 4.26
CA LYS A 210 8.28 24.24 3.16
C LYS A 210 8.75 23.71 1.80
N VAL A 211 10.05 23.46 1.66
CA VAL A 211 10.62 22.87 0.45
C VAL A 211 10.10 21.44 0.27
N GLN A 212 10.01 20.66 1.35
CA GLN A 212 9.45 19.30 1.32
C GLN A 212 8.01 19.28 0.83
N GLU A 213 7.15 20.18 1.35
CA GLU A 213 5.77 20.32 0.90
C GLU A 213 5.69 20.73 -0.57
N THR A 214 6.56 21.63 -1.02
CA THR A 214 6.61 22.08 -2.42
C THR A 214 6.96 20.90 -3.34
N ILE A 215 8.02 20.15 -3.02
CA ILE A 215 8.45 18.97 -3.78
C ILE A 215 7.32 17.92 -3.85
N LYS A 216 6.66 17.63 -2.72
CA LYS A 216 5.54 16.68 -2.69
C LYS A 216 4.39 17.13 -3.57
N LYS A 217 3.97 18.40 -3.47
CA LYS A 217 2.89 18.95 -4.29
C LYS A 217 3.23 18.93 -5.78
N THR A 218 4.47 19.23 -6.16
CA THR A 218 4.91 19.14 -7.55
C THR A 218 4.87 17.70 -8.05
N LEU A 219 5.31 16.71 -7.27
CA LEU A 219 5.19 15.29 -7.61
C LEU A 219 3.72 14.86 -7.75
N GLU A 220 2.86 15.23 -6.80
CA GLU A 220 1.41 14.94 -6.83
C GLU A 220 0.77 15.53 -8.09
N HIS A 221 1.04 16.81 -8.37
CA HIS A 221 0.56 17.50 -9.57
C HIS A 221 1.06 16.81 -10.85
N PHE A 222 2.34 16.42 -10.89
CA PHE A 222 2.92 15.70 -12.02
C PHE A 222 2.20 14.38 -12.28
N ILE A 223 1.94 13.62 -11.21
CA ILE A 223 1.28 12.32 -11.26
C ILE A 223 -0.17 12.44 -11.78
N GLU A 224 -0.88 13.49 -11.37
CA GLU A 224 -2.28 13.72 -11.76
C GLU A 224 -2.43 14.22 -13.21
N ASN A 225 -1.53 15.09 -13.67
CA ASN A 225 -1.75 15.86 -14.90
C ASN A 225 -0.98 15.35 -16.12
N PHE A 226 0.04 14.51 -15.92
CA PHE A 226 0.89 14.02 -17.02
C PHE A 226 0.92 12.50 -17.05
N PRO A 227 -0.07 11.84 -17.69
CA PRO A 227 -0.18 10.38 -17.73
C PRO A 227 0.81 9.74 -18.73
N VAL A 228 2.11 9.95 -18.52
CA VAL A 228 3.17 9.21 -19.21
C VAL A 228 3.50 7.96 -18.38
N LYS A 229 2.94 6.81 -18.77
CA LYS A 229 2.90 5.58 -17.97
C LYS A 229 4.20 5.18 -17.25
N GLN A 230 5.38 5.44 -17.80
CA GLN A 230 6.64 5.13 -17.10
C GLN A 230 7.04 6.26 -16.14
N CYS A 231 7.16 7.50 -16.61
CA CYS A 231 7.56 8.64 -15.78
C CYS A 231 6.59 8.91 -14.63
N THR A 232 5.29 8.76 -14.84
CA THR A 232 4.27 8.90 -13.78
C THR A 232 4.45 7.84 -12.69
N LYS A 233 4.80 6.60 -13.06
CA LYS A 233 5.10 5.53 -12.09
C LYS A 233 6.42 5.77 -11.36
N GLN A 234 7.45 6.26 -12.05
CA GLN A 234 8.70 6.66 -11.42
C GLN A 234 8.47 7.81 -10.42
N ALA A 235 7.70 8.83 -10.80
CA ALA A 235 7.34 9.94 -9.91
C ALA A 235 6.55 9.45 -8.69
N PHE A 236 5.64 8.50 -8.89
CA PHE A 236 4.93 7.84 -7.80
C PHE A 236 5.88 7.05 -6.89
N ALA A 237 6.83 6.30 -7.44
CA ALA A 237 7.84 5.59 -6.66
C ALA A 237 8.70 6.55 -5.83
N VAL A 238 9.12 7.68 -6.42
CA VAL A 238 9.83 8.75 -5.71
C VAL A 238 8.99 9.31 -4.56
N LEU A 239 7.74 9.69 -4.82
CA LEU A 239 6.82 10.21 -3.80
C LEU A 239 6.62 9.22 -2.65
N MET A 240 6.60 7.92 -2.95
CA MET A 240 6.45 6.84 -1.98
C MET A 240 7.66 6.70 -1.05
N THR A 241 8.87 6.81 -1.59
CA THR A 241 10.11 6.52 -0.85
C THR A 241 10.65 7.74 -0.13
N LEU A 242 10.36 8.93 -0.62
CA LEU A 242 10.94 10.19 -0.18
C LEU A 242 10.62 10.52 1.29
N GLY A 243 11.67 10.63 2.11
CA GLY A 243 11.56 10.94 3.53
C GLY A 243 10.95 9.83 4.40
N ARG A 244 10.60 8.69 3.79
CA ARG A 244 9.94 7.55 4.45
C ARG A 244 10.84 6.33 4.45
N LEU A 245 11.17 5.83 3.26
CA LEU A 245 12.05 4.69 3.05
C LEU A 245 13.49 5.15 2.83
N ILE A 246 13.64 6.27 2.10
CA ILE A 246 14.93 6.87 1.80
C ILE A 246 14.92 8.29 2.40
N PRO A 247 15.82 8.60 3.35
CA PRO A 247 15.97 9.95 3.88
C PRO A 247 16.18 10.97 2.75
N TRP A 248 15.65 12.18 2.90
CA TRP A 248 15.69 13.23 1.87
C TRP A 248 17.09 13.47 1.34
N GLU A 249 18.08 13.56 2.22
CA GLU A 249 19.49 13.83 1.88
C GLU A 249 20.22 12.66 1.22
N LYS A 250 19.58 11.49 1.16
CA LYS A 250 20.09 10.28 0.51
C LYS A 250 19.34 9.94 -0.77
N HIS A 251 18.26 10.65 -1.07
CA HIS A 251 17.43 10.34 -2.23
C HIS A 251 18.08 10.87 -3.52
N PRO A 252 18.35 10.02 -4.54
CA PRO A 252 19.01 10.44 -5.78
C PRO A 252 18.28 11.59 -6.49
N PHE A 253 16.95 11.52 -6.58
CA PHE A 253 16.10 12.61 -7.07
C PHE A 253 16.36 13.97 -6.38
N ILE A 254 16.53 13.99 -5.05
CA ILE A 254 16.82 15.23 -4.31
C ILE A 254 18.21 15.75 -4.64
N LEU A 255 19.21 14.87 -4.72
CA LEU A 255 20.56 15.26 -5.13
C LEU A 255 20.53 15.87 -6.55
N ARG A 256 19.79 15.27 -7.48
CA ARG A 256 19.65 15.78 -8.84
C ARG A 256 18.98 17.16 -8.88
N LEU A 257 17.87 17.35 -8.16
CA LEU A 257 17.22 18.67 -8.04
C LEU A 257 18.19 19.77 -7.58
N VAL A 258 18.95 19.50 -6.52
CA VAL A 258 19.92 20.47 -5.98
C VAL A 258 21.07 20.69 -6.97
N ALA A 259 21.53 19.64 -7.66
CA ALA A 259 22.58 19.74 -8.66
C ALA A 259 22.12 20.54 -9.90
N ASN A 260 20.85 20.43 -10.30
CA ASN A 260 20.31 21.18 -11.44
C ASN A 260 20.37 22.69 -11.18
N SER A 261 20.00 23.14 -9.98
CA SER A 261 20.19 24.55 -9.58
C SER A 261 21.65 25.01 -9.64
N TYR A 262 22.61 24.15 -9.26
CA TYR A 262 24.04 24.45 -9.41
C TYR A 262 24.46 24.60 -10.88
N TRP A 263 24.05 23.67 -11.74
CA TRP A 263 24.42 23.68 -13.15
C TRP A 263 23.79 24.83 -13.92
N GLU A 264 22.54 25.16 -13.64
CA GLU A 264 21.87 26.35 -14.21
C GLU A 264 22.64 27.63 -13.90
N GLN A 265 23.04 27.83 -12.64
CA GLN A 265 23.85 28.98 -12.23
C GLN A 265 25.20 29.01 -12.94
N LYS A 266 25.86 27.85 -13.04
CA LYS A 266 27.14 27.74 -13.73
C LYS A 266 27.00 28.13 -15.20
N VAL A 267 25.97 27.64 -15.90
CA VAL A 267 25.69 28.02 -17.29
C VAL A 267 25.42 29.53 -17.41
N LEU A 268 24.59 30.09 -16.53
CA LEU A 268 24.27 31.53 -16.53
C LEU A 268 25.48 32.42 -16.20
N SER A 269 26.48 31.91 -15.47
CA SER A 269 27.73 32.65 -15.19
C SER A 269 28.71 32.71 -16.36
N TYR A 270 28.52 31.88 -17.39
CA TYR A 270 29.32 31.86 -18.61
C TYR A 270 28.69 32.63 -19.79
N ILE A 271 27.47 33.14 -19.61
CA ILE A 271 26.73 33.96 -20.57
C ILE A 271 26.85 35.42 -20.14
#